data_AF-A0A925NNE9-F1
#
_entry.id   AF-A0A925NNE9-F1
#
_cell.length_a   1.000
_cell.length_b   1.000
_cell.length_c   1.000
_cell.angle_alpha   90.00
_cell.angle_beta   90.00
_cell.angle_gamma   90.00
#
_symmetry.space_group_name_H-M   'P 1'
#
loop_
_entity.id
_entity.type
_entity.pdbx_description
1 polymer ?
#
loop_
_entity_poly.entity_id
_entity_poly.type
_entity_poly.pdbx_seq_one_letter_code
_entity_poly.pdbx_strand_id
1 'polypeptide(L)'
;MVASDTQNSPEKLIPAKLPKETDTPAHINLAEPDINLSFLHAQKANLEKSNALKDFDLSLNAFQIADASAPQGPEVVGTMILNGRVVRKDMSEGPDQVIWYDKQGNSHAVLDQRITRMPVDIHAGIHPEREEQLARKANDILYAGADRSNLHLNPKPIVGFNSVANMMDAVAGSADLTEREKCNVWSRIVGGLKSDKYYMTAKDANPAVVDSWLAGDVWHAVIPMNDSYHGDRLINLPRDRAINAILNHELGGEANHLQGFTRLKWLAAQRLLGPNQGDIESSRRQLNALDVFLKDGFSGYSWAWRRLFVE
;
A
#
# COMPACT_ATOMS: atom_id res chain seq x y z
N MET A 1 73.13 -9.30 -43.01
CA MET A 1 72.62 -8.84 -41.70
C MET A 1 73.15 -7.43 -41.48
N VAL A 2 72.42 -6.40 -41.09
CA VAL A 2 70.99 -6.01 -41.12
C VAL A 2 71.05 -4.48 -41.21
N ALA A 3 70.06 -3.90 -41.88
CA ALA A 3 70.02 -2.54 -42.40
C ALA A 3 69.89 -1.42 -41.35
N SER A 4 70.25 -0.23 -41.82
CA SER A 4 70.18 1.09 -41.21
C SER A 4 68.74 1.61 -41.12
N ASP A 5 68.45 2.50 -40.17
CA ASP A 5 68.25 3.92 -40.48
C ASP A 5 67.88 4.73 -39.22
N THR A 6 68.51 5.90 -39.20
CA THR A 6 68.37 7.04 -38.28
C THR A 6 67.07 7.81 -38.51
N GLN A 7 66.52 8.44 -37.47
CA GLN A 7 66.46 9.91 -37.32
C GLN A 7 65.55 10.30 -36.15
N ASN A 8 66.04 11.25 -35.34
CA ASN A 8 65.26 11.92 -34.31
C ASN A 8 65.68 13.39 -34.25
N SER A 9 64.70 14.28 -34.02
CA SER A 9 64.79 15.71 -33.67
C SER A 9 64.60 16.73 -34.83
N PRO A 10 64.36 18.03 -34.56
CA PRO A 10 63.05 18.60 -34.18
C PRO A 10 62.73 19.96 -34.88
N GLU A 11 61.49 20.28 -35.25
CA GLU A 11 61.15 21.66 -35.70
C GLU A 11 59.75 22.18 -35.30
N LYS A 12 59.79 23.31 -34.57
CA LYS A 12 59.07 24.60 -34.69
C LYS A 12 57.58 24.71 -35.08
N LEU A 13 56.92 25.60 -34.31
CA LEU A 13 55.56 26.15 -34.39
C LEU A 13 55.15 26.81 -35.72
N ILE A 14 53.87 26.63 -36.11
CA ILE A 14 53.01 27.58 -36.84
C ILE A 14 51.57 27.48 -36.26
N PRO A 15 50.81 28.60 -36.10
CA PRO A 15 49.68 28.69 -35.16
C PRO A 15 48.34 28.27 -35.76
N ALA A 16 47.50 27.59 -34.97
CA ALA A 16 46.13 27.27 -35.34
C ALA A 16 45.20 28.48 -35.07
N LYS A 17 44.50 28.90 -36.12
CA LYS A 17 43.47 29.95 -36.15
C LYS A 17 42.39 29.74 -35.10
N LEU A 18 42.04 30.82 -34.38
CA LEU A 18 40.75 30.94 -33.70
C LEU A 18 39.61 30.86 -34.74
N PRO A 19 38.51 30.12 -34.46
CA PRO A 19 37.27 30.30 -35.20
C PRO A 19 36.60 31.60 -34.76
N LYS A 20 36.16 32.36 -35.76
CA LYS A 20 35.40 33.62 -35.63
C LYS A 20 34.09 33.38 -34.87
N GLU A 21 33.82 34.27 -33.93
CA GLU A 21 32.48 34.58 -33.45
C GLU A 21 31.56 34.87 -34.65
N THR A 22 30.47 34.11 -34.73
CA THR A 22 29.27 34.53 -35.43
C THR A 22 28.14 34.51 -34.42
N ASP A 23 27.70 35.72 -34.09
CA ASP A 23 26.52 36.04 -33.30
C ASP A 23 25.26 35.35 -33.84
N THR A 24 24.65 34.48 -33.04
CA THR A 24 23.19 34.48 -32.80
C THR A 24 22.92 33.65 -31.54
N PRO A 25 22.30 34.21 -30.47
CA PRO A 25 21.92 33.40 -29.32
C PRO A 25 20.76 32.48 -29.71
N ALA A 26 20.97 31.17 -29.61
CA ALA A 26 19.89 30.21 -29.61
C ALA A 26 19.04 30.48 -28.35
N HIS A 27 17.88 31.12 -28.53
CA HIS A 27 16.83 31.17 -27.52
C HIS A 27 16.42 29.74 -27.17
N ILE A 28 16.96 29.23 -26.07
CA ILE A 28 16.37 28.10 -25.37
C ILE A 28 15.05 28.64 -24.79
N ASN A 29 13.94 28.32 -25.45
CA ASN A 29 12.61 28.49 -24.88
C ASN A 29 12.48 27.50 -23.72
N LEU A 30 12.90 27.92 -22.52
CA LEU A 30 12.40 27.35 -21.28
C LEU A 30 10.94 27.78 -21.18
N ALA A 31 10.03 26.93 -21.64
CA ALA A 31 8.62 27.08 -21.38
C ALA A 31 8.45 27.13 -19.85
N GLU A 32 7.99 28.27 -19.34
CA GLU A 32 7.52 28.41 -17.97
C GLU A 32 6.44 27.35 -17.73
N PRO A 33 6.47 26.58 -16.64
CA PRO A 33 5.35 25.75 -16.30
C PRO A 33 4.18 26.67 -15.95
N ASP A 34 3.10 26.58 -16.73
CA ASP A 34 1.78 27.14 -16.41
C ASP A 34 1.30 26.52 -15.09
N ILE A 35 1.72 27.11 -13.97
CA ILE A 35 1.21 26.79 -12.65
C ILE A 35 -0.20 27.37 -12.61
N ASN A 36 -1.19 26.49 -12.78
CA ASN A 36 -2.60 26.85 -12.80
C ASN A 36 -3.00 27.44 -11.44
N LEU A 37 -3.02 28.77 -11.35
CA LEU A 37 -3.33 29.57 -10.15
C LEU A 37 -4.71 29.23 -9.53
N SER A 38 -5.62 28.62 -10.29
CA SER A 38 -6.90 28.12 -9.78
C SER A 38 -6.74 26.98 -8.76
N PHE A 39 -5.66 26.19 -8.86
CA PHE A 39 -5.34 25.09 -7.95
C PHE A 39 -4.87 25.59 -6.57
N LEU A 40 -4.11 26.69 -6.55
CA LEU A 40 -3.63 27.33 -5.31
C LEU A 40 -4.77 27.92 -4.47
N HIS A 41 -5.83 28.43 -5.12
CA HIS A 41 -7.00 28.95 -4.41
C HIS A 41 -7.86 27.84 -3.80
N ALA A 42 -7.93 26.65 -4.42
CA ALA A 42 -8.64 25.49 -3.88
C ALA A 42 -7.92 24.87 -2.65
N GLN A 43 -6.58 24.91 -2.62
CA GLN A 43 -5.80 24.40 -1.49
C GLN A 43 -6.03 25.19 -0.19
N LYS A 44 -6.24 26.52 -0.27
CA LYS A 44 -6.45 27.35 0.92
C LYS A 44 -7.78 27.07 1.62
N ALA A 45 -8.81 26.67 0.87
CA ALA A 45 -10.14 26.34 1.42
C ALA A 45 -10.17 24.98 2.16
N ASN A 46 -9.32 24.03 1.75
CA ASN A 46 -9.27 22.70 2.38
C ASN A 46 -8.52 22.69 3.72
N LEU A 47 -7.59 23.63 3.93
CA LEU A 47 -6.88 23.78 5.21
C LEU A 47 -7.80 24.24 6.35
N GLU A 48 -8.85 25.02 6.04
CA GLU A 48 -9.80 25.54 7.03
C GLU A 48 -10.83 24.49 7.49
N LYS A 49 -11.14 23.49 6.65
CA LYS A 49 -12.07 22.39 7.00
C LYS A 49 -11.46 21.32 7.91
N SER A 50 -10.14 21.15 7.91
CA SER A 50 -9.44 20.13 8.71
C SER A 50 -9.50 20.41 10.23
N ASN A 51 -9.72 21.66 10.63
CA ASN A 51 -9.81 22.04 12.04
C ASN A 51 -11.16 21.66 12.72
N ALA A 52 -12.14 21.14 11.98
CA ALA A 52 -13.50 20.87 12.48
C ALA A 52 -13.77 19.41 12.92
N LEU A 53 -12.78 18.52 12.89
CA LEU A 53 -12.98 17.07 13.08
C LEU A 53 -12.47 16.51 14.42
N LYS A 54 -12.41 17.35 15.46
CA LYS A 54 -12.24 16.86 16.84
C LYS A 54 -13.63 16.60 17.42
N ASP A 55 -13.77 15.43 18.02
CA ASP A 55 -14.94 14.91 18.75
C ASP A 55 -15.88 14.09 17.87
N PHE A 56 -15.71 12.75 17.86
CA PHE A 56 -16.84 11.85 17.67
C PHE A 56 -16.55 10.48 18.30
N ASP A 57 -17.34 10.15 19.32
CA ASP A 57 -17.36 8.93 20.12
C ASP A 57 -18.62 8.08 19.79
N LEU A 58 -18.66 6.83 20.27
CA LEU A 58 -19.79 5.87 20.36
C LEU A 58 -20.14 5.07 19.08
N SER A 59 -20.66 3.84 19.13
CA SER A 59 -20.86 2.78 20.15
C SER A 59 -21.44 1.55 19.42
N LEU A 60 -21.06 0.33 19.83
CA LEU A 60 -21.56 -0.96 19.31
C LEU A 60 -23.00 -1.30 19.72
N ASN A 61 -23.71 -2.05 18.87
CA ASN A 61 -24.69 -3.13 19.15
C ASN A 61 -25.31 -3.59 17.82
N ALA A 62 -25.78 -4.81 17.55
CA ALA A 62 -25.76 -6.15 18.14
C ALA A 62 -26.42 -7.06 17.08
N PHE A 63 -26.09 -8.36 16.96
CA PHE A 63 -26.95 -9.32 16.26
C PHE A 63 -26.95 -10.70 16.92
N GLN A 64 -28.15 -11.30 16.96
CA GLN A 64 -28.61 -12.41 17.79
C GLN A 64 -28.25 -13.81 17.27
N ILE A 65 -28.11 -14.74 18.23
CA ILE A 65 -27.81 -16.18 18.09
C ILE A 65 -29.12 -16.98 17.96
N ALA A 66 -29.08 -18.09 17.21
CA ALA A 66 -30.08 -19.16 17.26
C ALA A 66 -29.43 -20.48 17.68
N ASP A 67 -30.12 -21.18 18.59
CA ASP A 67 -29.68 -22.32 19.40
C ASP A 67 -30.02 -23.69 18.76
N ALA A 68 -29.16 -24.70 18.98
CA ALA A 68 -29.46 -26.13 18.78
C ALA A 68 -28.43 -27.06 19.50
N SER A 69 -28.80 -27.43 20.72
CA SER A 69 -28.38 -28.52 21.63
C SER A 69 -27.54 -29.75 21.19
N ALA A 70 -26.46 -29.99 22.00
CA ALA A 70 -25.80 -31.22 22.55
C ALA A 70 -24.84 -32.10 21.69
N PRO A 71 -23.78 -32.76 22.25
CA PRO A 71 -23.38 -32.98 23.66
C PRO A 71 -21.99 -32.42 24.09
N GLN A 72 -21.74 -32.41 25.40
CA GLN A 72 -20.69 -31.68 26.12
C GLN A 72 -19.22 -32.09 25.82
N GLY A 73 -18.56 -31.30 24.97
CA GLY A 73 -17.16 -30.86 25.10
C GLY A 73 -17.14 -29.36 25.46
N PRO A 74 -16.00 -28.63 25.41
CA PRO A 74 -16.03 -27.17 25.58
C PRO A 74 -17.13 -26.60 24.67
N GLU A 75 -18.06 -25.87 25.28
CA GLU A 75 -19.36 -25.53 24.73
C GLU A 75 -19.16 -24.65 23.49
N VAL A 76 -19.41 -25.22 22.30
CA VAL A 76 -19.30 -24.50 21.02
C VAL A 76 -20.49 -23.57 20.91
N VAL A 77 -20.29 -22.28 21.18
CA VAL A 77 -21.37 -21.28 21.27
C VAL A 77 -21.88 -20.83 19.89
N GLY A 78 -21.17 -21.15 18.82
CA GLY A 78 -21.59 -20.83 17.46
C GLY A 78 -20.79 -21.59 16.39
N THR A 79 -21.47 -21.98 15.30
CA THR A 79 -20.81 -22.62 14.15
C THR A 79 -21.21 -21.88 12.87
N MET A 80 -20.23 -21.50 12.06
CA MET A 80 -20.49 -20.94 10.73
C MET A 80 -20.39 -22.04 9.67
N ILE A 81 -21.40 -22.11 8.82
CA ILE A 81 -21.51 -23.09 7.73
C ILE A 81 -21.44 -22.35 6.39
N LEU A 82 -20.55 -22.81 5.51
CA LEU A 82 -20.43 -22.36 4.13
C LEU A 82 -20.52 -23.56 3.20
N ASN A 83 -21.45 -23.52 2.24
CA ASN A 83 -21.69 -24.61 1.27
C ASN A 83 -21.89 -25.98 1.95
N GLY A 84 -22.65 -26.01 3.05
CA GLY A 84 -22.94 -27.23 3.81
C GLY A 84 -21.76 -27.78 4.63
N ARG A 85 -20.64 -27.05 4.72
CA ARG A 85 -19.46 -27.43 5.52
C ARG A 85 -19.21 -26.40 6.63
N VAL A 86 -18.72 -26.88 7.76
CA VAL A 86 -18.32 -26.00 8.86
C VAL A 86 -17.00 -25.31 8.51
N VAL A 87 -16.95 -23.99 8.63
CA VAL A 87 -15.74 -23.19 8.34
C VAL A 87 -15.22 -22.43 9.54
N ARG A 88 -16.05 -22.22 10.57
CA ARG A 88 -15.63 -21.61 11.83
C ARG A 88 -16.43 -22.16 12.99
N LYS A 89 -15.78 -22.34 14.13
CA LYS A 89 -16.37 -22.70 15.42
C LYS A 89 -15.97 -21.64 16.44
N ASP A 90 -16.96 -21.04 17.07
CA ASP A 90 -16.79 -20.23 18.27
C ASP A 90 -16.50 -21.19 19.44
N MET A 91 -15.36 -20.97 20.08
CA MET A 91 -14.87 -21.83 21.14
C MET A 91 -15.36 -21.43 22.53
N SER A 92 -16.13 -20.33 22.66
CA SER A 92 -16.66 -19.69 23.87
C SER A 92 -15.63 -19.22 24.89
N GLU A 93 -14.58 -20.00 25.09
CA GLU A 93 -13.40 -19.68 25.90
C GLU A 93 -12.14 -19.78 25.03
N GLY A 94 -11.58 -18.62 24.67
CA GLY A 94 -10.35 -18.52 23.89
C GLY A 94 -10.60 -18.20 22.40
N PRO A 95 -9.56 -18.34 21.54
CA PRO A 95 -9.67 -18.02 20.13
C PRO A 95 -10.56 -19.03 19.39
N ASP A 96 -11.39 -18.52 18.48
CA ASP A 96 -12.17 -19.32 17.53
C ASP A 96 -11.31 -20.32 16.77
N GLN A 97 -11.94 -21.35 16.21
CA GLN A 97 -11.30 -22.25 15.26
C GLN A 97 -11.81 -22.00 13.86
N VAL A 98 -10.89 -21.80 12.92
CA VAL A 98 -11.19 -21.85 11.49
C VAL A 98 -10.91 -23.25 10.99
N ILE A 99 -11.86 -23.80 10.23
CA ILE A 99 -11.78 -25.14 9.66
C ILE A 99 -11.67 -25.02 8.15
N TRP A 100 -10.60 -25.59 7.61
CA TRP A 100 -10.42 -25.73 6.18
C TRP A 100 -10.35 -27.20 5.79
N TYR A 101 -10.55 -27.50 4.51
CA TYR A 101 -10.59 -28.86 3.99
C TYR A 101 -9.51 -29.03 2.93
N ASP A 102 -8.73 -30.11 3.02
CA ASP A 102 -7.73 -30.45 2.00
C ASP A 102 -8.38 -31.03 0.73
N LYS A 103 -7.56 -31.33 -0.28
CA LYS A 103 -8.03 -31.90 -1.56
C LYS A 103 -8.67 -33.28 -1.39
N GLN A 104 -8.35 -34.01 -0.32
CA GLN A 104 -8.91 -35.31 0.02
C GLN A 104 -10.19 -35.20 0.86
N GLY A 105 -10.56 -33.99 1.28
CA GLY A 105 -11.74 -33.70 2.06
C GLY A 105 -11.55 -33.83 3.57
N ASN A 106 -10.32 -34.03 4.06
CA ASN A 106 -10.06 -34.03 5.50
C ASN A 106 -10.12 -32.60 6.03
N SER A 107 -10.73 -32.44 7.20
CA SER A 107 -10.82 -31.15 7.89
C SER A 107 -9.57 -30.90 8.73
N HIS A 108 -9.10 -29.65 8.70
CA HIS A 108 -7.99 -29.14 9.48
C HIS A 108 -8.46 -27.93 10.27
N ALA A 109 -8.33 -27.97 11.60
CA ALA A 109 -8.72 -26.87 12.47
C ALA A 109 -7.49 -26.05 12.86
N VAL A 110 -7.61 -24.72 12.78
CA VAL A 110 -6.56 -23.77 13.14
C VAL A 110 -7.15 -22.74 14.08
N LEU A 111 -6.46 -22.44 15.18
CA LEU A 111 -6.87 -21.38 16.10
C LEU A 111 -6.72 -20.00 15.46
N ASP A 112 -7.77 -19.20 15.54
CA ASP A 112 -7.81 -17.84 15.07
C ASP A 112 -7.17 -16.89 16.10
N GLN A 113 -5.85 -16.78 16.02
CA GLN A 113 -5.09 -15.94 16.92
C GLN A 113 -5.09 -14.49 16.46
N ARG A 114 -5.36 -13.58 17.39
CA ARG A 114 -5.20 -12.15 17.18
C ARG A 114 -3.76 -11.80 16.80
N ILE A 115 -3.64 -10.88 15.84
CA ILE A 115 -2.36 -10.27 15.48
C ILE A 115 -2.08 -9.10 16.42
N THR A 116 -0.90 -9.10 17.05
CA THR A 116 -0.52 -8.09 18.05
C THR A 116 0.65 -7.21 17.62
N ARG A 117 1.28 -7.50 16.48
CA ARG A 117 2.39 -6.72 15.94
C ARG A 117 2.56 -6.94 14.44
N MET A 118 3.27 -6.00 13.80
CA MET A 118 3.72 -6.08 12.42
C MET A 118 5.26 -6.26 12.37
N PRO A 119 5.87 -6.66 11.24
CA PRO A 119 5.24 -7.34 10.12
C PRO A 119 4.62 -8.68 10.58
N VAL A 120 3.51 -9.06 9.96
CA VAL A 120 2.90 -10.38 10.20
C VAL A 120 3.74 -11.44 9.48
N ASP A 121 4.12 -12.49 10.19
CA ASP A 121 4.59 -13.71 9.54
C ASP A 121 3.39 -14.43 8.92
N ILE A 122 3.10 -14.06 7.68
CA ILE A 122 1.94 -14.52 6.93
C ILE A 122 2.05 -15.98 6.45
N HIS A 123 3.19 -16.65 6.64
CA HIS A 123 3.40 -18.04 6.21
C HIS A 123 3.54 -19.01 7.39
N ALA A 124 3.85 -18.51 8.59
CA ALA A 124 4.01 -19.36 9.76
C ALA A 124 2.76 -20.20 10.07
N GLY A 125 2.97 -21.50 10.16
CA GLY A 125 1.96 -22.48 10.55
C GLY A 125 0.92 -22.81 9.45
N ILE A 126 1.08 -22.30 8.23
CA ILE A 126 0.14 -22.56 7.14
C ILE A 126 0.60 -23.78 6.33
N HIS A 127 -0.30 -24.75 6.19
CA HIS A 127 -0.06 -25.95 5.37
C HIS A 127 0.07 -25.57 3.88
N PRO A 128 0.95 -26.20 3.07
CA PRO A 128 1.14 -25.85 1.66
C PRO A 128 -0.14 -25.88 0.81
N GLU A 129 -1.02 -26.87 1.03
CA GLU A 129 -2.31 -26.91 0.31
C GLU A 129 -3.23 -25.74 0.71
N ARG A 130 -3.15 -25.29 1.97
CA ARG A 130 -3.90 -24.13 2.42
C ARG A 130 -3.33 -22.86 1.82
N GLU A 131 -2.00 -22.72 1.71
CA GLU A 131 -1.37 -21.62 0.96
C GLU A 131 -1.88 -21.52 -0.48
N GLU A 132 -2.05 -22.65 -1.18
CA GLU A 132 -2.64 -22.64 -2.52
C GLU A 132 -4.11 -22.15 -2.53
N GLN A 133 -4.90 -22.52 -1.52
CA GLN A 133 -6.28 -22.04 -1.37
C GLN A 133 -6.34 -20.54 -1.11
N LEU A 134 -5.48 -20.03 -0.22
CA LEU A 134 -5.39 -18.59 0.08
C LEU A 134 -4.95 -17.81 -1.15
N ALA A 135 -4.00 -18.34 -1.93
CA ALA A 135 -3.57 -17.73 -3.18
C ALA A 135 -4.69 -17.68 -4.24
N ARG A 136 -5.49 -18.74 -4.37
CA ARG A 136 -6.67 -18.74 -5.24
C ARG A 136 -7.69 -17.70 -4.79
N LYS A 137 -8.06 -17.69 -3.50
CA LYS A 137 -8.99 -16.68 -2.95
C LYS A 137 -8.49 -15.25 -3.18
N ALA A 138 -7.21 -14.98 -2.97
CA ALA A 138 -6.63 -13.67 -3.24
C ALA A 138 -6.78 -13.27 -4.72
N ASN A 139 -6.51 -14.19 -5.64
CA ASN A 139 -6.72 -13.96 -7.07
C ASN A 139 -8.20 -13.75 -7.42
N ASP A 140 -9.12 -14.49 -6.81
CA ASP A 140 -10.56 -14.35 -7.04
C ASP A 140 -11.07 -12.98 -6.57
N ILE A 141 -10.65 -12.51 -5.39
CA ILE A 141 -11.00 -11.19 -4.85
C ILE A 141 -10.40 -10.09 -5.72
N LEU A 142 -9.11 -10.18 -6.04
CA LEU A 142 -8.42 -9.22 -6.90
C LEU A 142 -9.08 -9.17 -8.28
N TYR A 143 -9.45 -10.34 -8.82
CA TYR A 143 -10.16 -10.42 -10.07
C TYR A 143 -11.52 -9.72 -9.94
N ALA A 144 -12.36 -10.08 -8.98
CA ALA A 144 -13.69 -9.50 -8.80
C ALA A 144 -13.68 -7.98 -8.58
N GLY A 145 -12.69 -7.44 -7.86
CA GLY A 145 -12.65 -6.01 -7.52
C GLY A 145 -12.11 -5.07 -8.61
N ALA A 146 -11.49 -5.60 -9.67
CA ALA A 146 -10.92 -4.78 -10.74
C ALA A 146 -11.93 -4.45 -11.85
N ASP A 147 -11.98 -3.18 -12.27
CA ASP A 147 -12.83 -2.71 -13.36
C ASP A 147 -12.24 -3.14 -14.71
N ARG A 148 -13.04 -3.86 -15.48
CA ARG A 148 -12.69 -4.40 -16.81
C ARG A 148 -13.53 -3.82 -17.94
N SER A 149 -14.39 -2.85 -17.66
CA SER A 149 -15.29 -2.26 -18.67
C SER A 149 -14.52 -1.60 -19.82
N ASN A 150 -13.32 -1.08 -19.54
CA ASN A 150 -12.47 -0.36 -20.48
C ASN A 150 -11.30 -1.17 -21.05
N LEU A 151 -11.35 -2.51 -21.02
CA LEU A 151 -10.24 -3.35 -21.53
C LEU A 151 -9.89 -3.11 -23.01
N HIS A 152 -10.84 -2.60 -23.79
CA HIS A 152 -10.66 -2.23 -25.19
C HIS A 152 -9.85 -0.92 -25.38
N LEU A 153 -9.73 -0.09 -24.33
CA LEU A 153 -8.99 1.19 -24.33
C LEU A 153 -7.71 1.11 -23.50
N ASN A 154 -7.71 0.31 -22.43
CA ASN A 154 -6.56 0.06 -21.58
C ASN A 154 -6.39 -1.46 -21.44
N PRO A 155 -5.27 -2.05 -21.87
CA PRO A 155 -5.07 -3.50 -21.79
C PRO A 155 -5.03 -4.02 -20.33
N LYS A 156 -4.97 -3.12 -19.34
CA LYS A 156 -4.95 -3.45 -17.92
C LYS A 156 -6.28 -3.09 -17.26
N PRO A 157 -6.88 -3.99 -16.46
CA PRO A 157 -7.99 -3.64 -15.58
C PRO A 157 -7.62 -2.47 -14.66
N ILE A 158 -8.60 -1.60 -14.40
CA ILE A 158 -8.43 -0.39 -13.58
C ILE A 158 -8.84 -0.69 -12.14
N VAL A 159 -8.05 -0.22 -11.18
CA VAL A 159 -8.35 -0.34 -9.74
C VAL A 159 -8.31 1.04 -9.11
N GLY A 160 -9.44 1.48 -8.57
CA GLY A 160 -9.55 2.69 -7.74
C GLY A 160 -9.52 2.37 -6.25
N PHE A 161 -9.61 3.40 -5.42
CA PHE A 161 -9.65 3.29 -3.97
C PHE A 161 -10.94 2.62 -3.47
N ASN A 162 -12.10 2.83 -4.12
CA ASN A 162 -13.30 2.06 -3.80
C ASN A 162 -13.13 0.57 -4.14
N SER A 163 -12.46 0.24 -5.25
CA SER A 163 -12.14 -1.15 -5.59
C SER A 163 -11.27 -1.78 -4.50
N VAL A 164 -10.26 -1.05 -4.02
CA VAL A 164 -9.41 -1.47 -2.90
C VAL A 164 -10.23 -1.69 -1.63
N ALA A 165 -11.08 -0.73 -1.23
CA ALA A 165 -11.93 -0.87 -0.05
C ALA A 165 -12.85 -2.09 -0.14
N ASN A 166 -13.45 -2.34 -1.32
CA ASN A 166 -14.29 -3.51 -1.54
C ASN A 166 -13.50 -4.83 -1.47
N MET A 167 -12.25 -4.86 -1.94
CA MET A 167 -11.37 -6.02 -1.80
C MET A 167 -11.02 -6.25 -0.32
N MET A 168 -10.73 -5.20 0.45
CA MET A 168 -10.48 -5.31 1.89
C MET A 168 -11.72 -5.83 2.63
N ASP A 169 -12.92 -5.35 2.28
CA ASP A 169 -14.17 -5.82 2.89
C ASP A 169 -14.44 -7.30 2.57
N ALA A 170 -14.11 -7.74 1.34
CA ALA A 170 -14.21 -9.16 0.98
C ALA A 170 -13.26 -10.05 1.81
N VAL A 171 -12.05 -9.56 2.10
CA VAL A 171 -11.11 -10.25 3.00
C VAL A 171 -11.64 -10.23 4.45
N ALA A 172 -12.06 -9.07 4.94
CA ALA A 172 -12.59 -8.89 6.30
C ALA A 172 -13.79 -9.81 6.60
N GLY A 173 -14.73 -9.88 5.65
CA GLY A 173 -15.95 -10.70 5.74
C GLY A 173 -15.73 -12.20 5.50
N SER A 174 -14.50 -12.65 5.22
CA SER A 174 -14.20 -14.07 5.01
C SER A 174 -14.16 -14.83 6.35
N ALA A 175 -15.31 -15.38 6.75
CA ALA A 175 -15.46 -16.21 7.95
C ALA A 175 -14.59 -17.48 7.95
N ASP A 176 -14.23 -17.96 6.76
CA ASP A 176 -13.39 -19.14 6.52
C ASP A 176 -11.89 -18.87 6.62
N LEU A 177 -11.49 -17.68 7.07
CA LEU A 177 -10.09 -17.28 7.26
C LEU A 177 -9.83 -16.90 8.72
N THR A 178 -8.67 -17.28 9.24
CA THR A 178 -8.12 -16.67 10.47
C THR A 178 -7.62 -15.26 10.19
N GLU A 179 -7.35 -14.45 11.22
CA GLU A 179 -6.76 -13.12 11.09
C GLU A 179 -5.40 -13.17 10.37
N ARG A 180 -4.56 -14.17 10.67
CA ARG A 180 -3.30 -14.38 9.94
C ARG A 180 -3.54 -14.70 8.46
N GLU A 181 -4.52 -15.53 8.16
CA GLU A 181 -4.86 -15.88 6.77
C GLU A 181 -5.45 -14.69 6.02
N LYS A 182 -6.24 -13.82 6.67
CA LYS A 182 -6.68 -12.54 6.10
C LYS A 182 -5.49 -11.65 5.75
N CYS A 183 -4.51 -11.55 6.65
CA CYS A 183 -3.25 -10.84 6.37
C CYS A 183 -2.49 -11.43 5.17
N ASN A 184 -2.42 -12.76 5.06
CA ASN A 184 -1.80 -13.44 3.91
C ASN A 184 -2.54 -13.10 2.60
N VAL A 185 -3.86 -13.29 2.56
CA VAL A 185 -4.70 -13.00 1.39
C VAL A 185 -4.56 -11.54 0.98
N TRP A 186 -4.64 -10.60 1.93
CA TRP A 186 -4.45 -9.18 1.64
C TRP A 186 -3.07 -8.88 1.06
N SER A 187 -2.00 -9.42 1.67
CA SER A 187 -0.63 -9.20 1.19
C SER A 187 -0.45 -9.72 -0.25
N ARG A 188 -1.11 -10.84 -0.60
CA ARG A 188 -1.12 -11.37 -1.98
C ARG A 188 -1.92 -10.48 -2.94
N ILE A 189 -3.06 -9.94 -2.51
CA ILE A 189 -3.83 -8.96 -3.30
C ILE A 189 -2.96 -7.74 -3.60
N VAL A 190 -2.29 -7.18 -2.58
CA VAL A 190 -1.38 -6.04 -2.76
C VAL A 190 -0.21 -6.37 -3.71
N GLY A 191 0.40 -7.55 -3.57
CA GLY A 191 1.43 -8.02 -4.52
C GLY A 191 0.89 -8.16 -5.96
N GLY A 192 -0.35 -8.60 -6.11
CA GLY A 192 -1.05 -8.66 -7.39
C GLY A 192 -1.34 -7.27 -7.98
N LEU A 193 -1.78 -6.32 -7.17
CA LEU A 193 -2.00 -4.93 -7.57
C LEU A 193 -0.70 -4.27 -8.06
N LYS A 194 0.41 -4.50 -7.34
CA LYS A 194 1.75 -3.99 -7.71
C LYS A 194 2.35 -4.67 -8.93
N SER A 195 1.74 -5.75 -9.43
CA SER A 195 2.15 -6.34 -10.70
C SER A 195 1.77 -5.42 -11.87
N ASP A 196 2.47 -5.59 -12.98
CA ASP A 196 2.22 -4.93 -14.25
C ASP A 196 0.87 -5.32 -14.91
N LYS A 197 0.04 -6.13 -14.25
CA LYS A 197 -1.26 -6.59 -14.74
C LYS A 197 -2.40 -5.60 -14.49
N TYR A 198 -2.27 -4.70 -13.51
CA TYR A 198 -3.33 -3.76 -13.13
C TYR A 198 -2.87 -2.31 -13.29
N TYR A 199 -3.82 -1.41 -13.50
CA TYR A 199 -3.58 0.03 -13.46
C TYR A 199 -4.30 0.63 -12.25
N MET A 200 -3.52 1.06 -11.25
CA MET A 200 -4.07 1.68 -10.05
C MET A 200 -4.19 3.19 -10.23
N THR A 201 -5.29 3.77 -9.75
CA THR A 201 -5.62 5.19 -9.93
C THR A 201 -6.18 5.80 -8.65
N ALA A 202 -5.95 7.10 -8.47
CA ALA A 202 -6.45 7.88 -7.34
C ALA A 202 -7.83 8.53 -7.60
N LYS A 203 -8.55 8.13 -8.68
CA LYS A 203 -9.76 8.81 -9.17
C LYS A 203 -10.87 9.02 -8.12
N ASP A 204 -10.88 8.18 -7.11
CA ASP A 204 -11.89 8.09 -6.04
C ASP A 204 -11.23 8.01 -4.65
N ALA A 205 -9.98 8.45 -4.54
CA ALA A 205 -9.30 8.64 -3.27
C ALA A 205 -9.77 9.93 -2.59
N ASN A 206 -9.73 9.96 -1.26
CA ASN A 206 -9.85 11.21 -0.52
C ASN A 206 -8.78 12.20 -1.03
N PRO A 207 -9.14 13.43 -1.45
CA PRO A 207 -8.18 14.37 -2.04
C PRO A 207 -6.98 14.70 -1.16
N ALA A 208 -7.11 14.56 0.17
CA ALA A 208 -6.03 14.83 1.12
C ALA A 208 -4.88 13.81 1.06
N VAL A 209 -5.12 12.60 0.54
CA VAL A 209 -4.10 11.53 0.43
C VAL A 209 -3.52 11.40 -0.98
N VAL A 210 -3.97 12.24 -1.92
CA VAL A 210 -3.45 12.22 -3.28
C VAL A 210 -2.10 12.93 -3.29
N ASP A 211 -1.08 12.24 -3.82
CA ASP A 211 0.28 12.76 -4.01
C ASP A 211 0.23 14.18 -4.61
N SER A 212 0.88 15.11 -3.89
CA SER A 212 0.90 16.54 -4.19
C SER A 212 2.01 16.96 -5.16
N TRP A 213 2.93 16.06 -5.48
CA TRP A 213 4.02 16.27 -6.44
C TRP A 213 3.67 15.69 -7.82
N LEU A 214 3.08 14.50 -7.85
CA LEU A 214 2.60 13.84 -9.06
C LEU A 214 1.30 13.11 -8.71
N ALA A 215 0.17 13.50 -9.30
CA ALA A 215 -1.09 12.79 -9.14
C ALA A 215 -0.96 11.33 -9.64
N GLY A 216 -0.52 10.40 -8.78
CA GLY A 216 -0.16 9.06 -9.24
C GLY A 216 0.50 8.13 -8.24
N ASP A 217 1.19 8.59 -7.19
CA ASP A 217 1.65 7.64 -6.16
C ASP A 217 0.50 7.27 -5.22
N VAL A 218 -0.03 6.08 -5.45
CA VAL A 218 -1.15 5.48 -4.73
C VAL A 218 -0.69 4.41 -3.75
N TRP A 219 0.62 4.11 -3.74
CA TRP A 219 1.15 2.93 -3.06
C TRP A 219 1.44 3.16 -1.58
N HIS A 220 1.60 4.41 -1.13
CA HIS A 220 1.66 4.76 0.29
C HIS A 220 0.35 4.43 1.02
N ALA A 221 -0.78 4.42 0.31
CA ALA A 221 -2.08 4.06 0.87
C ALA A 221 -2.29 2.53 0.95
N VAL A 222 -1.51 1.72 0.23
CA VAL A 222 -1.77 0.28 0.08
C VAL A 222 -0.50 -0.53 0.36
N ILE A 223 -0.41 -0.99 1.61
CA ILE A 223 0.71 -1.81 2.09
C ILE A 223 0.28 -3.27 2.30
N PRO A 224 1.19 -4.24 2.09
CA PRO A 224 0.97 -5.62 2.50
C PRO A 224 1.15 -5.76 4.02
N MET A 225 0.58 -6.81 4.63
CA MET A 225 0.67 -7.02 6.09
C MET A 225 2.02 -7.57 6.55
N ASN A 226 2.85 -8.05 5.62
CA ASN A 226 4.21 -8.50 5.87
C ASN A 226 5.26 -7.40 5.57
N ASP A 227 4.83 -6.14 5.43
CA ASP A 227 5.74 -5.03 5.19
C ASP A 227 6.64 -4.77 6.40
N SER A 228 7.91 -5.13 6.28
CA SER A 228 8.90 -4.92 7.34
C SER A 228 9.31 -3.46 7.48
N TYR A 229 9.30 -2.68 6.40
CA TYR A 229 9.67 -1.27 6.47
C TYR A 229 8.66 -0.50 7.33
N HIS A 230 7.37 -0.58 6.98
CA HIS A 230 6.31 0.08 7.74
C HIS A 230 6.08 -0.60 9.10
N GLY A 231 6.16 -1.94 9.16
CA GLY A 231 6.03 -2.73 10.38
C GLY A 231 7.05 -2.36 11.45
N ASP A 232 8.34 -2.44 11.12
CA ASP A 232 9.42 -2.25 12.09
C ASP A 232 9.70 -0.78 12.40
N ARG A 233 9.44 0.13 11.46
CA ARG A 233 9.83 1.55 11.59
C ARG A 233 8.70 2.51 11.91
N LEU A 234 7.44 2.12 11.74
CA LEU A 234 6.31 3.04 11.92
C LEU A 234 5.26 2.48 12.88
N ILE A 235 4.84 1.24 12.70
CA ILE A 235 3.66 0.71 13.41
C ILE A 235 3.98 0.27 14.83
N ASN A 236 5.14 -0.35 15.03
CA ASN A 236 5.55 -0.83 16.36
C ASN A 236 6.16 0.26 17.25
N LEU A 237 6.34 1.48 16.73
CA LEU A 237 6.88 2.59 17.50
C LEU A 237 5.78 3.32 18.28
N PRO A 238 6.12 3.99 19.40
CA PRO A 238 5.27 5.02 19.96
C PRO A 238 4.86 6.03 18.88
N ARG A 239 3.59 6.43 18.90
CA ARG A 239 2.93 7.20 17.83
C ARG A 239 3.66 8.50 17.47
N ASP A 240 4.22 9.20 18.46
CA ASP A 240 5.04 10.40 18.26
C ASP A 240 6.33 10.10 17.47
N ARG A 241 6.99 8.98 17.75
CA ARG A 241 8.18 8.53 17.02
C ARG A 241 7.84 8.07 15.61
N ALA A 242 6.71 7.39 15.43
CA ALA A 242 6.22 6.99 14.12
C ALA A 242 5.93 8.21 13.23
N ILE A 243 5.24 9.22 13.76
CA ILE A 243 4.96 10.48 13.03
C ILE A 243 6.26 11.20 12.68
N ASN A 244 7.22 11.27 13.59
CA ASN A 244 8.53 11.88 13.31
C ASN A 244 9.32 11.09 12.25
N ALA A 245 9.24 9.76 12.26
CA ALA A 245 9.86 8.92 11.24
C ALA A 245 9.25 9.13 9.85
N ILE A 246 7.91 9.24 9.75
CA ILE A 246 7.20 9.61 8.51
C ILE A 246 7.71 10.97 8.03
N LEU A 247 7.68 11.98 8.90
CA LEU A 247 8.13 13.33 8.54
C LEU A 247 9.59 13.33 8.08
N ASN A 248 10.47 12.60 8.75
CA ASN A 248 11.87 12.49 8.34
C ASN A 248 12.05 11.78 7.01
N HIS A 249 11.26 10.75 6.71
CA HIS A 249 11.27 10.06 5.42
C HIS A 249 10.85 11.02 4.29
N GLU A 250 9.72 11.69 4.45
CA GLU A 250 9.12 12.59 3.46
C GLU A 250 9.88 13.92 3.29
N LEU A 251 10.59 14.36 4.34
CA LEU A 251 11.45 15.54 4.30
C LEU A 251 12.87 15.26 3.78
N GLY A 252 13.18 14.03 3.35
CA GLY A 252 14.45 13.71 2.69
C GLY A 252 15.54 13.17 3.59
N GLY A 253 15.19 12.64 4.76
CA GLY A 253 16.12 11.87 5.61
C GLY A 253 16.77 10.72 4.84
N GLU A 254 16.10 10.19 3.80
CA GLU A 254 16.62 9.14 2.91
C GLU A 254 17.20 9.67 1.58
N ALA A 255 17.23 10.98 1.34
CA ALA A 255 17.79 11.57 0.10
C ALA A 255 19.28 11.26 -0.10
N ASN A 256 19.98 10.86 0.97
CA ASN A 256 21.37 10.41 0.94
C ASN A 256 21.54 8.98 0.39
N HIS A 257 20.46 8.20 0.29
CA HIS A 257 20.45 6.86 -0.28
C HIS A 257 20.03 6.82 -1.76
N LEU A 258 19.43 7.90 -2.27
CA LEU A 258 19.08 8.04 -3.69
C LEU A 258 20.33 8.36 -4.53
N GLN A 259 20.58 7.60 -5.59
CA GLN A 259 21.75 7.81 -6.47
C GLN A 259 21.38 8.62 -7.74
N GLY A 260 22.31 9.46 -8.18
CA GLY A 260 22.30 10.08 -9.51
C GLY A 260 21.13 11.04 -9.79
N PHE A 261 20.57 10.94 -11.00
CA PHE A 261 19.56 11.86 -11.53
C PHE A 261 18.23 11.83 -10.75
N THR A 262 17.91 10.70 -10.10
CA THR A 262 16.72 10.55 -9.25
C THR A 262 16.80 11.44 -8.00
N ARG A 263 17.97 11.51 -7.37
CA ARG A 263 18.22 12.43 -6.24
C ARG A 263 18.06 13.90 -6.67
N LEU A 264 18.58 14.24 -7.86
CA LEU A 264 18.52 15.59 -8.40
C LEU A 264 17.09 16.03 -8.72
N LYS A 265 16.29 15.15 -9.31
CA LYS A 265 14.84 15.36 -9.51
C LYS A 265 14.09 15.52 -8.18
N TRP A 266 14.36 14.65 -7.22
CA TRP A 266 13.72 14.68 -5.90
C TRP A 266 14.04 15.99 -5.16
N LEU A 267 15.31 16.40 -5.11
CA LEU A 267 15.73 17.67 -4.50
C LEU A 267 15.14 18.89 -5.21
N ALA A 268 15.04 18.86 -6.54
CA ALA A 268 14.42 19.93 -7.31
C ALA A 268 12.91 20.01 -7.03
N ALA A 269 12.21 18.88 -7.01
CA ALA A 269 10.79 18.81 -6.66
C ALA A 269 10.54 19.31 -5.22
N GLN A 270 11.31 18.85 -4.24
CA GLN A 270 11.19 19.29 -2.86
C GLN A 270 11.41 20.81 -2.72
N ARG A 271 12.39 21.37 -3.45
CA ARG A 271 12.69 22.80 -3.43
C ARG A 271 11.60 23.65 -4.10
N LEU A 272 10.94 23.12 -5.13
CA LEU A 272 9.93 23.85 -5.92
C LEU A 272 8.51 23.67 -5.39
N LEU A 273 8.16 22.48 -4.90
CA LEU A 273 6.81 22.07 -4.52
C LEU A 273 6.63 21.94 -2.99
N GLY A 274 7.72 22.00 -2.22
CA GLY A 274 7.69 21.75 -0.78
C GLY A 274 7.56 20.25 -0.45
N PRO A 275 7.33 19.87 0.82
CA PRO A 275 7.14 18.46 1.21
C PRO A 275 5.90 17.85 0.55
N ASN A 276 5.95 16.55 0.21
CA ASN A 276 4.80 15.86 -0.35
C ASN A 276 3.70 15.67 0.71
N GLN A 277 2.77 16.62 0.81
CA GLN A 277 1.73 16.58 1.85
C GLN A 277 0.80 15.36 1.68
N GLY A 278 0.57 14.91 0.44
CA GLY A 278 -0.21 13.72 0.14
C GLY A 278 0.39 12.46 0.75
N ASP A 279 1.69 12.24 0.57
CA ASP A 279 2.40 11.07 1.12
C ASP A 279 2.50 11.11 2.65
N ILE A 280 2.74 12.30 3.23
CA ILE A 280 2.72 12.50 4.69
C ILE A 280 1.33 12.12 5.24
N GLU A 281 0.26 12.62 4.64
CA GLU A 281 -1.10 12.37 5.10
C GLU A 281 -1.50 10.91 4.89
N SER A 282 -1.16 10.34 3.73
CA SER A 282 -1.35 8.92 3.42
C SER A 282 -0.67 8.03 4.48
N SER A 283 0.60 8.30 4.81
CA SER A 283 1.35 7.57 5.82
C SER A 283 0.75 7.70 7.23
N ARG A 284 0.28 8.90 7.61
CA ARG A 284 -0.40 9.13 8.90
C ARG A 284 -1.72 8.38 8.99
N ARG A 285 -2.51 8.39 7.92
CA ARG A 285 -3.77 7.65 7.84
C ARG A 285 -3.55 6.15 7.84
N GLN A 286 -2.49 5.69 7.18
CA GLN A 286 -2.08 4.29 7.19
C GLN A 286 -1.72 3.84 8.62
N LEU A 287 -0.96 4.65 9.36
CA LEU A 287 -0.67 4.41 10.78
C LEU A 287 -1.97 4.31 11.60
N ASN A 288 -2.94 5.22 11.39
CA ASN A 288 -4.22 5.18 12.10
C ASN A 288 -5.02 3.91 11.80
N ALA A 289 -5.09 3.50 10.53
CA ALA A 289 -5.79 2.28 10.16
C ALA A 289 -5.13 1.04 10.79
N LEU A 290 -3.80 1.03 10.90
CA LEU A 290 -3.05 -0.07 11.51
C LEU A 290 -3.15 -0.10 13.04
N ASP A 291 -3.30 1.05 13.70
CA ASP A 291 -3.65 1.08 15.13
C ASP A 291 -5.00 0.38 15.36
N VAL A 292 -5.98 0.61 14.48
CA VAL A 292 -7.27 -0.09 14.52
C VAL A 292 -7.10 -1.58 14.18
N PHE A 293 -6.25 -1.93 13.20
CA PHE A 293 -5.93 -3.34 12.90
C PHE A 293 -5.44 -4.10 14.13
N LEU A 294 -4.48 -3.54 14.87
CA LEU A 294 -3.92 -4.20 16.05
C LEU A 294 -4.97 -4.32 17.17
N LYS A 295 -5.96 -3.42 17.22
CA LYS A 295 -7.04 -3.42 18.20
C LYS A 295 -8.15 -4.42 17.86
N ASP A 296 -8.66 -4.34 16.62
CA ASP A 296 -9.94 -4.89 16.20
C ASP A 296 -9.80 -5.89 15.02
N GLY A 297 -8.57 -6.24 14.63
CA GLY A 297 -8.28 -7.16 13.54
C GLY A 297 -8.50 -6.56 12.15
N PHE A 298 -8.49 -7.43 11.14
CA PHE A 298 -8.56 -7.04 9.73
C PHE A 298 -9.88 -6.35 9.38
N SER A 299 -10.98 -6.71 10.05
CA SER A 299 -12.27 -6.02 9.86
C SER A 299 -12.20 -4.56 10.30
N GLY A 300 -11.58 -4.28 11.45
CA GLY A 300 -11.32 -2.91 11.90
C GLY A 300 -10.38 -2.16 10.94
N TYR A 301 -9.36 -2.83 10.43
CA TYR A 301 -8.46 -2.27 9.42
C TYR A 301 -9.20 -1.86 8.14
N SER A 302 -10.04 -2.74 7.59
CA SER A 302 -10.83 -2.47 6.38
C SER A 302 -11.73 -1.24 6.55
N TRP A 303 -12.47 -1.22 7.67
CA TRP A 303 -13.34 -0.10 8.00
C TRP A 303 -12.58 1.22 8.13
N ALA A 304 -11.49 1.23 8.92
CA ALA A 304 -10.69 2.42 9.14
C ALA A 304 -10.05 2.91 7.84
N TRP A 305 -9.55 1.99 7.01
CA TRP A 305 -8.94 2.31 5.73
C TRP A 305 -9.95 2.97 4.80
N ARG A 306 -11.13 2.38 4.59
CA ARG A 306 -12.19 2.97 3.75
C ARG A 306 -12.51 4.40 4.20
N ARG A 307 -12.75 4.59 5.50
CA ARG A 307 -13.06 5.90 6.08
C ARG A 307 -11.95 6.93 5.88
N LEU A 308 -10.69 6.51 5.91
CA LEU A 308 -9.54 7.40 5.84
C LEU A 308 -9.08 7.66 4.40
N PHE A 309 -9.32 6.76 3.47
CA PHE A 309 -8.76 6.85 2.12
C PHE A 309 -9.80 7.05 1.02
N VAL A 310 -11.09 6.88 1.32
CA VAL A 310 -12.20 7.04 0.36
C VAL A 310 -13.17 8.14 0.80
N GLU A 311 -13.59 8.11 2.07
CA GLU A 311 -14.59 9.03 2.65
C GLU A 311 -13.96 10.36 3.11
#